data_AF-A0A964LBN5-F1
#
_entry.id   AF-A0A964LBN5-F1
#
_cell.length_a   1.000
_cell.length_b   1.000
_cell.length_c   1.000
_cell.angle_alpha   90.00
_cell.angle_beta   90.00
_cell.angle_gamma   90.00
#
_symmetry.space_group_name_H-M   'P 1'
#
loop_
_entity.id
_entity.type
_entity.pdbx_description
1 polymer ?
#
loop_
_entity_poly.entity_id
_entity_poly.type
_entity_poly.pdbx_seq_one_letter_code
_entity_poly.pdbx_strand_id
1 'polypeptide(L)'
;MLPAFDDFGNLPPGIHLCSVEELASRFGSGSEEREAEISELLNFIDAARKAGVRRLLVNWSFVTGKLDPNDVDVVILPGPDYPRQEKELDNDELVWPFLQVIVAADDADFEAWATNQFGTDRRSRPKGVVEVRL
;
A
#
# COMPACT_ATOMS: atom_id res chain seq x y z
N MET A 1 2.83 -8.10 -14.47
CA MET A 1 1.48 -7.57 -14.28
C MET A 1 0.88 -8.17 -13.04
N LEU A 2 0.07 -7.41 -12.30
CA LEU A 2 -0.68 -7.88 -11.14
C LEU A 2 -1.63 -9.01 -11.56
N PRO A 3 -1.75 -10.08 -10.76
CA PRO A 3 -2.65 -11.18 -11.06
C PRO A 3 -4.13 -10.75 -11.01
N ALA A 4 -4.98 -11.57 -11.63
CA ALA A 4 -6.42 -11.43 -11.48
C ALA A 4 -6.84 -11.69 -10.02
N PHE A 5 -7.98 -11.12 -9.63
CA PHE A 5 -8.58 -11.44 -8.35
C PHE A 5 -9.13 -12.87 -8.33
N ASP A 6 -9.19 -13.47 -7.14
CA ASP A 6 -9.91 -14.69 -6.87
C ASP A 6 -11.45 -14.45 -6.80
N ASP A 7 -12.20 -15.52 -6.58
CA ASP A 7 -13.68 -15.49 -6.45
C ASP A 7 -14.17 -14.62 -5.28
N PHE A 8 -13.27 -14.16 -4.42
CA PHE A 8 -13.55 -13.33 -3.25
C PHE A 8 -13.09 -11.88 -3.44
N GLY A 9 -12.59 -11.52 -4.61
CA GLY A 9 -12.13 -10.17 -4.93
C GLY A 9 -10.78 -9.83 -4.32
N ASN A 10 -9.98 -10.84 -3.94
CA ASN A 10 -8.65 -10.69 -3.37
C ASN A 10 -7.57 -11.06 -4.40
N LEU A 11 -6.37 -10.50 -4.27
CA LEU A 11 -5.21 -11.04 -4.98
C LEU A 11 -4.88 -12.44 -4.43
N PRO A 12 -4.36 -13.37 -5.25
CA PRO A 12 -3.87 -14.66 -4.77
C PRO A 12 -2.77 -14.46 -3.71
N PRO A 13 -2.58 -15.40 -2.76
CA PRO A 13 -1.61 -15.25 -1.69
C PRO A 13 -0.18 -14.94 -2.17
N GLY A 14 0.49 -14.03 -1.48
CA GLY A 14 1.87 -13.61 -1.76
C GLY A 14 2.05 -12.08 -1.89
N ILE A 15 3.31 -11.66 -2.00
CA ILE A 15 3.69 -10.27 -2.26
C ILE A 15 3.80 -10.05 -3.77
N HIS A 16 2.96 -9.18 -4.32
CA HIS A 16 2.93 -8.88 -5.75
C HIS A 16 3.63 -7.56 -6.03
N LEU A 17 4.83 -7.63 -6.59
CA LEU A 17 5.60 -6.45 -6.97
C LEU A 17 5.03 -5.80 -8.25
N CYS A 18 4.65 -4.53 -8.19
CA CYS A 18 4.15 -3.77 -9.34
C CYS A 18 4.88 -2.43 -9.52
N SER A 19 4.71 -1.80 -10.69
CA SER A 19 5.08 -0.39 -10.85
C SER A 19 3.98 0.53 -10.34
N VAL A 20 4.29 1.81 -10.19
CA VAL A 20 3.32 2.85 -9.81
C VAL A 20 2.23 3.00 -10.87
N GLU A 21 2.59 2.92 -12.15
CA GLU A 21 1.65 3.01 -13.27
C GLU A 21 0.68 1.83 -13.28
N GLU A 22 1.19 0.63 -12.96
CA GLU A 22 0.36 -0.56 -12.85
C GLU A 22 -0.61 -0.48 -11.67
N LEU A 23 -0.13 0.00 -10.51
CA LEU A 23 -0.98 0.24 -9.34
C LEU A 23 -2.12 1.21 -9.68
N ALA A 24 -1.79 2.37 -10.27
CA ALA A 24 -2.75 3.40 -10.61
C ALA A 24 -3.76 2.92 -11.66
N SER A 25 -3.27 2.26 -12.72
CA SER A 25 -4.15 1.70 -13.75
C SER A 25 -5.08 0.62 -13.21
N ARG A 26 -4.66 -0.14 -12.20
CA ARG A 26 -5.43 -1.27 -11.68
C ARG A 26 -6.45 -0.87 -10.64
N PHE A 27 -6.12 0.07 -9.77
CA PHE A 27 -6.92 0.38 -8.57
C PHE A 27 -7.45 1.82 -8.52
N GLY A 28 -6.94 2.72 -9.36
CA GLY A 28 -7.23 4.15 -9.30
C GLY A 28 -8.46 4.63 -10.07
N SER A 29 -9.40 3.75 -10.42
CA SER A 29 -10.61 4.12 -11.16
C SER A 29 -11.83 3.30 -10.72
N GLY A 30 -13.03 3.76 -11.10
CA GLY A 30 -14.29 3.07 -10.83
C GLY A 30 -15.21 3.76 -9.83
N SER A 31 -14.70 4.76 -9.10
CA SER A 31 -15.45 5.67 -8.23
C SER A 31 -14.64 6.95 -7.98
N GLU A 32 -15.31 8.04 -7.61
CA GLU A 32 -14.66 9.31 -7.21
C GLU A 32 -13.72 9.10 -6.01
N GLU A 33 -14.08 8.20 -5.09
CA GLU A 33 -13.26 7.85 -3.93
C GLU A 33 -11.96 7.18 -4.33
N ARG A 34 -12.00 6.17 -5.23
CA ARG A 34 -10.79 5.52 -5.75
C ARG A 34 -9.86 6.49 -6.47
N GLU A 35 -10.44 7.46 -7.17
CA GLU A 35 -9.68 8.52 -7.86
C GLU A 35 -9.01 9.47 -6.86
N ALA A 36 -9.67 9.81 -5.75
CA ALA A 36 -9.09 10.61 -4.68
C ALA A 36 -7.97 9.86 -3.94
N GLU A 37 -8.23 8.61 -3.53
CA GLU A 37 -7.28 7.77 -2.81
C GLU A 37 -6.02 7.46 -3.62
N ILE A 38 -6.16 7.13 -4.91
CA ILE A 38 -4.98 6.90 -5.76
C ILE A 38 -4.18 8.19 -5.92
N SER A 39 -4.84 9.34 -6.07
CA SER A 39 -4.14 10.61 -6.20
C SER A 39 -3.30 10.92 -4.97
N GLU A 40 -3.85 10.69 -3.77
CA GLU A 40 -3.11 10.84 -2.51
C GLU A 40 -1.96 9.84 -2.37
N LEU A 41 -2.22 8.56 -2.69
CA LEU A 41 -1.22 7.50 -2.64
C LEU A 41 -0.04 7.78 -3.59
N LEU A 42 -0.31 8.34 -4.78
CA LEU A 42 0.75 8.73 -5.72
C LEU A 42 1.63 9.85 -5.16
N ASN A 43 1.03 10.85 -4.51
CA ASN A 43 1.76 11.91 -3.83
C ASN A 43 2.61 11.35 -2.67
N PHE A 44 2.07 10.41 -1.90
CA PHE A 44 2.79 9.75 -0.82
C PHE A 44 3.96 8.90 -1.32
N ILE A 45 3.79 8.15 -2.42
CA ILE A 45 4.87 7.37 -3.04
C ILE A 45 6.03 8.27 -3.47
N ASP A 46 5.74 9.44 -4.06
CA ASP A 46 6.76 10.43 -4.42
C ASP A 46 7.49 10.98 -3.18
N ALA A 47 6.75 11.29 -2.12
CA ALA A 47 7.33 11.70 -0.84
C ALA A 47 8.23 10.59 -0.23
N ALA A 48 7.78 9.33 -0.27
CA ALA A 48 8.53 8.18 0.23
C ALA A 48 9.86 7.98 -0.51
N ARG A 49 9.87 8.13 -1.83
CA ARG A 49 11.10 8.09 -2.65
C ARG A 49 12.11 9.15 -2.21
N LYS A 50 11.64 10.39 -2.05
CA LYS A 50 12.47 11.54 -1.65
C LYS A 50 13.02 11.34 -0.24
N ALA A 51 12.16 10.96 0.70
CA ALA A 51 12.52 10.69 2.09
C ALA A 51 13.50 9.51 2.27
N GLY A 52 13.66 8.64 1.26
CA GLY A 52 14.59 7.51 1.33
C GLY A 52 13.99 6.24 1.91
N VAL A 53 12.68 6.04 1.74
CA VAL A 53 12.04 4.74 1.97
C VAL A 53 12.58 3.72 0.97
N ARG A 54 12.86 2.50 1.43
CA ARG A 54 13.41 1.42 0.60
C ARG A 54 12.35 0.47 0.07
N ARG A 55 11.30 0.17 0.85
CA ARG A 55 10.19 -0.71 0.43
C ARG A 55 8.86 -0.12 0.87
N LEU A 56 7.81 -0.35 0.08
CA LEU A 56 6.47 0.16 0.35
C LEU A 56 5.44 -0.91 -0.02
N LEU A 57 4.63 -1.33 0.96
CA LEU A 57 3.43 -2.15 0.73
C LEU A 57 2.21 -1.27 0.65
N VAL A 58 1.28 -1.65 -0.21
CA VAL A 58 -0.08 -1.10 -0.27
C VAL A 58 -1.06 -2.24 -0.01
N ASN A 59 -2.00 -2.01 0.90
CA ASN A 59 -3.00 -3.00 1.27
C ASN A 59 -4.39 -2.38 1.53
N TRP A 60 -5.24 -3.14 2.22
CA TRP A 60 -6.65 -2.93 2.52
C TRP A 60 -7.63 -3.08 1.36
N SER A 61 -8.88 -2.69 1.62
CA SER A 61 -10.02 -2.65 0.70
C SER A 61 -9.66 -2.00 -0.65
N PHE A 62 -8.67 -1.10 -0.69
CA PHE A 62 -8.21 -0.47 -1.93
C PHE A 62 -7.74 -1.48 -2.98
N VAL A 63 -6.97 -2.49 -2.56
CA VAL A 63 -6.47 -3.59 -3.42
C VAL A 63 -7.48 -4.75 -3.55
N THR A 64 -8.77 -4.44 -3.49
CA THR A 64 -9.89 -5.38 -3.70
C THR A 64 -10.83 -4.87 -4.79
N GLY A 65 -11.89 -5.63 -5.12
CA GLY A 65 -12.94 -5.19 -6.05
C GLY A 65 -13.99 -4.22 -5.47
N LYS A 66 -13.83 -3.71 -4.24
CA LYS A 66 -14.82 -2.81 -3.61
C LYS A 66 -14.84 -1.43 -4.29
N LEU A 67 -16.02 -0.82 -4.43
CA LEU A 67 -16.14 0.54 -5.00
C LEU A 67 -15.76 1.65 -4.02
N ASP A 68 -15.99 1.42 -2.73
CA ASP A 68 -15.74 2.35 -1.62
C ASP A 68 -14.86 1.60 -0.60
N PRO A 69 -13.53 1.80 -0.65
CA PRO A 69 -12.60 1.09 0.21
C PRO A 69 -12.34 1.80 1.56
N ASN A 70 -12.78 3.04 1.75
CA ASN A 70 -12.65 3.92 2.94
C ASN A 70 -11.23 4.43 3.22
N ASP A 71 -10.24 3.55 3.18
CA ASP A 71 -8.85 3.85 3.52
C ASP A 71 -7.85 2.96 2.79
N VAL A 72 -6.60 3.45 2.71
CA VAL A 72 -5.45 2.77 2.11
C VAL A 72 -4.40 2.51 3.18
N ASP A 73 -4.19 1.25 3.52
CA ASP A 73 -3.08 0.85 4.39
C ASP A 73 -1.76 0.90 3.63
N VAL A 74 -0.76 1.57 4.20
CA VAL A 74 0.59 1.64 3.65
C VAL A 74 1.60 1.24 4.72
N VAL A 75 2.48 0.28 4.40
CA VAL A 75 3.63 -0.06 5.25
C VAL A 75 4.90 0.39 4.54
N ILE A 76 5.67 1.25 5.18
CA ILE A 76 6.98 1.69 4.68
C ILE A 76 8.11 1.01 5.46
N LEU A 77 9.16 0.63 4.75
CA LEU A 77 10.44 0.25 5.36
C LEU A 77 11.48 1.33 5.07
N PRO A 78 11.89 2.11 6.08
CA PRO A 78 12.92 3.12 5.93
C PRO A 78 14.23 2.56 5.36
N GLY A 79 14.88 3.33 4.50
CA GLY A 79 16.27 3.10 4.11
C GLY A 79 17.26 3.67 5.14
N PRO A 80 18.57 3.41 4.98
CA PRO A 80 19.59 3.87 5.92
C PRO A 80 19.70 5.40 6.02
N ASP A 81 19.30 6.12 4.98
CA ASP A 81 19.38 7.59 4.93
C ASP A 81 18.06 8.27 5.32
N TYR A 82 17.05 7.51 5.77
CA TYR A 82 15.73 8.06 6.09
C TYR A 82 15.70 8.78 7.45
N PRO A 83 14.98 9.92 7.57
CA PRO A 83 14.40 10.69 6.47
C PRO A 83 15.47 11.59 5.81
N ARG A 84 15.57 11.53 4.48
CA ARG A 84 16.56 12.33 3.71
C ARG A 84 16.13 13.79 3.61
N GLN A 85 16.56 14.63 4.56
CA GLN A 85 16.31 16.08 4.56
C GLN A 85 14.83 16.48 4.43
N GLU A 86 13.92 15.52 4.66
CA GLU A 86 12.46 15.65 4.63
C GLU A 86 11.92 15.39 6.04
N LYS A 87 10.64 15.69 6.27
CA LYS A 87 9.93 15.23 7.49
C LYS A 87 9.81 13.70 7.44
N GLU A 88 9.84 13.04 8.61
CA GLU A 88 9.38 11.66 8.71
C GLU A 88 7.95 11.57 8.19
N LEU A 89 7.71 10.58 7.33
CA LEU A 89 6.37 10.15 6.94
C LEU A 89 5.75 9.44 8.13
N ASP A 90 4.69 10.05 8.65
CA ASP A 90 3.90 9.60 9.79
C ASP A 90 2.42 9.49 9.41
N ASN A 91 1.64 8.90 10.31
CA ASN A 91 0.19 8.79 10.18
C ASN A 91 -0.51 10.12 10.52
N ASP A 92 -0.16 11.18 9.79
CA ASP A 92 -0.73 12.51 9.97
C ASP A 92 -2.00 12.66 9.12
N GLU A 93 -3.16 12.39 9.72
CA GLU A 93 -4.47 12.45 9.05
C GLU A 93 -4.81 13.83 8.46
N LEU A 94 -4.13 14.91 8.89
CA LEU A 94 -4.31 16.23 8.29
C LEU A 94 -3.56 16.35 6.95
N VAL A 95 -2.52 15.54 6.76
CA VAL A 95 -1.70 15.50 5.53
C VAL A 95 -2.16 14.38 4.61
N TRP A 96 -2.51 13.22 5.18
CA TRP A 96 -2.88 11.99 4.48
C TRP A 96 -4.23 11.45 4.98
N PRO A 97 -5.36 12.12 4.69
CA PRO A 97 -6.67 11.74 5.21
C PRO A 97 -7.14 10.33 4.80
N PHE A 98 -6.61 9.77 3.70
CA PHE A 98 -6.98 8.43 3.24
C PHE A 98 -5.94 7.36 3.55
N LEU A 99 -4.75 7.74 4.03
CA LEU A 99 -3.68 6.78 4.28
C LEU A 99 -3.56 6.42 5.75
N GLN A 100 -3.49 5.12 6.02
CA GLN A 100 -3.02 4.59 7.29
C GLN A 100 -1.56 4.18 7.14
N VAL A 101 -0.65 5.01 7.65
CA VAL A 101 0.80 4.86 7.47
C VAL A 101 1.42 4.10 8.64
N ILE A 102 2.06 2.98 8.32
CA ILE A 102 2.76 2.10 9.26
C ILE A 102 4.25 2.09 8.90
N VAL A 103 5.11 2.25 9.89
CA VAL A 103 6.57 2.20 9.71
C VAL A 103 7.09 0.88 10.25
N ALA A 104 7.57 0.02 9.35
CA ALA A 104 8.19 -1.25 9.72
C ALA A 104 9.57 -1.03 10.35
N ALA A 105 9.86 -1.76 11.42
CA ALA A 105 11.12 -1.63 12.16
C ALA A 105 12.33 -2.20 11.39
N ASP A 106 12.12 -3.31 10.69
CA ASP A 106 13.14 -4.01 9.90
C ASP A 106 12.49 -4.87 8.79
N ASP A 107 13.31 -5.60 8.03
CA ASP A 107 12.81 -6.49 6.97
C ASP A 107 11.91 -7.61 7.52
N ALA A 108 12.16 -8.13 8.73
CA ALA A 108 11.33 -9.20 9.30
C ALA A 108 9.95 -8.69 9.69
N ASP A 109 9.87 -7.49 10.27
CA ASP A 109 8.62 -6.80 10.58
C ASP A 109 7.84 -6.48 9.29
N PHE A 110 8.51 -5.96 8.26
CA PHE A 110 7.90 -5.70 6.96
C PHE A 110 7.29 -6.97 6.32
N GLU A 111 8.03 -8.07 6.33
CA GLU A 111 7.54 -9.37 5.84
C GLU A 111 6.40 -9.92 6.71
N ALA A 112 6.44 -9.70 8.03
CA ALA A 112 5.37 -10.08 8.94
C ALA A 112 4.07 -9.34 8.61
N TRP A 113 4.13 -8.03 8.36
CA TRP A 113 2.98 -7.26 7.88
C TRP A 113 2.39 -7.86 6.62
N ALA A 114 3.22 -8.13 5.62
CA ALA A 114 2.79 -8.71 4.35
C ALA A 114 2.13 -10.08 4.48
N THR A 115 2.66 -10.95 5.36
CA THR A 115 2.28 -12.37 5.41
C THR A 115 1.27 -12.70 6.50
N ASN A 116 1.23 -11.95 7.59
CA ASN A 116 0.38 -12.23 8.75
C ASN A 116 -0.78 -11.23 8.84
N GLN A 117 -0.48 -9.95 9.10
CA GLN A 117 -1.52 -8.93 9.31
C GLN A 117 -2.31 -8.66 8.05
N PHE A 118 -1.63 -8.53 6.91
CA PHE A 118 -2.23 -8.21 5.62
C PHE A 118 -2.39 -9.41 4.70
N GLY A 119 -1.76 -10.54 5.03
CA GLY A 119 -1.81 -11.79 4.27
C GLY A 119 -3.13 -12.55 4.39
N THR A 120 -4.11 -12.04 5.16
CA THR A 120 -5.44 -12.62 5.25
C THR A 120 -6.55 -11.58 5.15
N ASP A 121 -7.75 -12.01 4.77
CA ASP A 121 -8.94 -11.18 4.82
C ASP A 121 -9.70 -11.31 6.17
N ARG A 122 -10.82 -10.60 6.31
CA ARG A 122 -11.65 -10.61 7.53
C ARG A 122 -12.24 -11.99 7.90
N ARG A 123 -12.20 -12.97 6.99
CA ARG A 123 -12.63 -14.36 7.22
C ARG A 123 -11.43 -15.30 7.37
N SER A 124 -10.23 -14.76 7.57
CA SER A 124 -8.97 -15.49 7.69
C SER A 124 -8.62 -16.31 6.43
N ARG A 125 -9.14 -15.90 5.26
CA ARG A 125 -8.73 -16.50 3.98
C ARG A 125 -7.39 -15.89 3.55
N PRO A 126 -6.41 -16.70 3.13
CA PRO A 126 -5.15 -16.19 2.60
C PRO A 126 -5.40 -15.27 1.41
N LYS A 127 -4.69 -14.14 1.36
CA LYS A 127 -4.75 -13.17 0.26
C LYS A 127 -3.39 -12.56 -0.02
N GLY A 128 -3.26 -11.96 -1.19
CA GLY A 128 -2.07 -11.21 -1.59
C GLY A 128 -2.06 -9.77 -1.09
N VAL A 129 -0.86 -9.19 -1.11
CA VAL A 129 -0.59 -7.77 -0.90
C VAL A 129 0.22 -7.23 -2.08
N VAL A 130 0.28 -5.91 -2.23
CA VAL A 130 1.04 -5.26 -3.29
C VAL A 130 2.29 -4.61 -2.69
N GLU A 131 3.45 -4.86 -3.29
CA GLU A 131 4.65 -4.07 -3.06
C GLU A 131 4.88 -3.15 -4.27
N VAL A 132 5.12 -1.87 -4.02
CA VAL A 132 5.30 -0.87 -5.07
C VAL A 132 6.78 -0.58 -5.25
N ARG A 133 7.26 -0.58 -6.50
CA ARG A 133 8.63 -0.16 -6.82
C ARG A 133 8.81 1.35 -6.59
N LEU A 134 9.58 1.70 -5.56
CA LEU A 134 10.06 3.04 -5.28
C LEU A 134 11.24 3.42 -6.20
#